data_AF-A0A833VC69-F1
#
_entry.id   AF-A0A833VC69-F1
#
_cell.length_a   1.000
_cell.length_b   1.000
_cell.length_c   1.000
_cell.angle_alpha   90.00
_cell.angle_beta   90.00
_cell.angle_gamma   90.00
#
_symmetry.space_group_name_H-M   'P 1'
#
loop_
_entity.id
_entity.type
_entity.pdbx_description
1 polymer ?
#
loop_
_entity_poly.entity_id
_entity_poly.type
_entity_poly.pdbx_seq_one_letter_code
_entity_poly.pdbx_strand_id
1 'polypeptide(L)'
;MRKSMVYIQKLFEITDNQVPELPQVATTFVPTNEGSNGNTEEDNTFLSNHVPLTNGVPLRLEIGPRDVTNKSVVVSRRTVPGKAGKEFGVSMEASTLVNYVKSRLEEIQDVLLQRAISFRDSNIVDVSSYGELKEAIAEGKWARGPWSASAAEELKVKKETSATLRCFPFEQPEGDKKCFMTGKPAEEVAIFAKSY
;
A
#
# COMPACT_ATOMS: atom_id res chain seq x y z
N MET A 1 31.63 28.48 17.99
CA MET A 1 30.18 28.65 17.76
C MET A 1 29.87 28.42 16.28
N ARG A 2 29.43 27.22 15.90
CA ARG A 2 28.90 26.93 14.56
C ARG A 2 27.55 26.24 14.76
N LYS A 3 26.47 26.91 14.35
CA LYS A 3 25.11 26.38 14.39
C LYS A 3 24.98 25.28 13.34
N SER A 4 24.59 24.07 13.74
CA SER A 4 24.23 23.00 12.82
C SER A 4 22.77 23.21 12.41
N MET A 5 22.52 23.42 11.12
CA MET A 5 21.19 23.67 10.56
C MET A 5 20.70 22.38 9.89
N VAL A 6 19.63 21.79 10.42
CA VAL A 6 18.98 20.60 9.84
C VAL A 6 18.00 21.08 8.77
N TYR A 7 18.23 20.72 7.51
CA TYR A 7 17.32 21.02 6.40
C TYR A 7 16.32 19.86 6.24
N ILE A 8 15.04 20.13 6.48
CA ILE A 8 13.93 19.23 6.12
C ILE A 8 13.19 19.88 4.96
N GLN A 9 13.38 19.37 3.75
CA GLN A 9 12.72 19.87 2.55
C GLN A 9 11.48 19.03 2.21
N LYS A 10 10.37 19.70 1.89
CA LYS A 10 9.01 19.17 1.74
C LYS A 10 8.63 19.04 0.25
N LEU A 11 7.93 17.94 -0.07
CA LEU A 11 7.00 17.64 -1.19
C LEU A 11 7.45 17.89 -2.65
N PHE A 12 7.43 16.80 -3.43
CA PHE A 12 7.29 16.81 -4.90
C PHE A 12 5.82 16.58 -5.24
N GLU A 13 5.17 17.52 -5.94
CA GLU A 13 4.06 17.22 -6.85
C GLU A 13 4.64 17.17 -8.26
N ILE A 14 4.45 16.04 -8.95
CA ILE A 14 4.76 15.90 -10.37
C ILE A 14 3.42 15.98 -11.10
N THR A 15 3.14 17.13 -11.70
CA THR A 15 2.11 17.24 -12.75
C THR A 15 2.76 17.72 -14.03
N ASP A 16 2.41 17.01 -15.09
CA ASP A 16 2.95 17.10 -16.43
C ASP A 16 2.72 18.49 -17.08
N ASN A 17 3.71 18.91 -17.88
CA ASN A 17 3.66 20.00 -18.86
C ASN A 17 3.05 21.35 -18.44
N GLN A 18 3.94 22.30 -18.11
CA GLN A 18 4.06 23.66 -18.69
C GLN A 18 4.95 24.47 -17.73
N VAL A 19 6.13 24.90 -18.17
CA VAL A 19 6.93 25.90 -17.44
C VAL A 19 6.26 27.26 -17.62
N PRO A 20 5.70 27.85 -16.55
CA PRO A 20 6.22 29.15 -16.12
C PRO A 20 6.24 29.36 -14.59
N GLU A 21 7.29 30.05 -14.13
CA GLU A 21 7.53 30.62 -12.79
C GLU A 21 7.49 29.69 -11.57
N LEU A 22 8.67 29.52 -10.96
CA LEU A 22 8.89 28.80 -9.70
C LEU A 22 8.01 29.38 -8.57
N PRO A 23 7.07 28.62 -7.97
CA PRO A 23 6.40 29.06 -6.76
C PRO A 23 7.35 28.86 -5.57
N GLN A 24 7.30 29.80 -4.63
CA GLN A 24 8.23 29.90 -3.50
C GLN A 24 8.26 28.62 -2.65
N VAL A 25 9.48 28.15 -2.39
CA VAL A 25 9.80 27.04 -1.50
C VAL A 25 9.20 27.30 -0.11
N ALA A 26 8.10 26.62 0.23
CA ALA A 26 7.57 26.64 1.60
C ALA A 26 8.49 25.81 2.52
N THR A 27 9.58 26.44 2.95
CA THR A 27 10.50 25.90 3.95
C THR A 27 9.86 26.06 5.32
N THR A 28 9.39 24.98 5.95
CA THR A 28 9.01 25.02 7.37
C THR A 28 10.23 24.65 8.22
N PHE A 29 10.81 25.65 8.88
CA PHE A 29 11.85 25.46 9.89
C PHE A 29 11.22 24.93 11.19
N VAL A 30 11.75 23.84 11.74
CA VAL A 30 11.47 23.42 13.12
C VAL A 30 12.71 23.79 13.94
N PRO A 31 12.66 24.77 14.85
CA PRO A 31 13.78 25.07 15.73
C PRO A 31 13.89 23.95 16.78
N THR A 32 15.10 23.40 16.96
CA THR A 32 15.42 22.53 18.09
C THR A 32 15.51 23.39 19.35
N ASN A 33 14.63 23.16 20.32
CA ASN A 33 14.67 23.85 21.61
C ASN A 33 15.82 23.25 22.43
N GLU A 34 16.92 24.00 22.59
CA GLU A 34 17.99 23.62 23.52
C GLU A 34 17.52 23.88 24.95
N GLY A 35 17.35 22.80 25.73
CA GLY A 35 16.98 22.92 27.13
C GLY A 35 16.83 21.59 27.86
N SER A 36 17.84 20.72 27.85
CA SER A 36 18.23 19.85 28.99
C SER A 36 19.28 18.82 28.57
N ASN A 37 20.23 18.59 29.47
CA ASN A 37 21.31 17.61 29.34
C ASN A 37 20.78 16.17 29.18
N GLY A 38 21.19 15.45 28.13
CA GLY A 38 21.02 14.00 28.05
C GLY A 38 21.23 13.42 26.65
N ASN A 39 22.23 12.55 26.50
CA ASN A 39 22.42 11.52 25.47
C ASN A 39 22.04 11.81 23.99
N THR A 40 23.06 11.97 23.15
CA THR A 40 23.02 12.17 21.69
C THR A 40 22.47 11.00 20.84
N GLU A 41 21.79 10.01 21.43
CA GLU A 41 21.06 8.97 20.69
C GLU A 41 19.55 9.25 20.60
N GLU A 42 18.98 10.03 21.51
CA GLU A 42 17.53 10.21 21.60
C GLU A 42 16.97 11.22 20.58
N ASP A 43 17.77 12.20 20.16
CA ASP A 43 17.31 13.34 19.35
C ASP A 43 17.01 13.00 17.87
N ASN A 44 17.74 12.05 17.28
CA ASN A 44 17.45 11.55 15.92
C ASN A 44 16.19 10.66 15.88
N THR A 45 15.84 10.06 17.02
CA THR A 45 14.65 9.23 17.18
C THR A 45 13.42 10.11 17.40
N PHE A 46 13.61 11.28 18.03
CA PHE A 46 12.55 12.27 18.23
C PHE A 46 12.05 12.84 16.89
N LEU A 47 12.94 13.21 15.96
CA LEU A 47 12.54 13.69 14.62
C LEU A 47 11.92 12.60 13.73
N SER A 48 12.30 11.32 13.90
CA SER A 48 11.64 10.22 13.18
C SER A 48 10.22 9.94 13.67
N ASN A 49 9.92 10.32 14.92
CA ASN A 49 8.66 10.02 15.60
C ASN A 49 7.69 11.22 15.69
N HIS A 50 8.18 12.46 15.53
CA HIS A 50 7.39 13.69 15.67
C HIS A 50 6.88 14.29 14.33
N VAL A 51 7.27 13.71 13.20
CA VAL A 51 6.44 13.83 11.99
C VAL A 51 5.25 12.91 12.23
N PRO A 52 4.01 13.41 12.42
CA PRO A 52 2.86 12.56 12.71
C PRO A 52 2.83 11.46 11.67
N LEU A 53 2.90 10.19 12.12
CA LEU A 53 2.78 8.94 11.34
C LEU A 53 2.52 9.24 9.86
N THR A 54 3.61 9.56 9.14
CA THR A 54 3.58 10.22 7.83
C THR A 54 2.46 9.68 6.95
N ASN A 55 1.64 10.56 6.37
CA ASN A 55 0.48 10.36 5.48
C ASN A 55 0.69 9.37 4.29
N GLY A 56 1.21 8.17 4.51
CA GLY A 56 1.49 7.17 3.48
C GLY A 56 2.70 7.44 2.58
N VAL A 57 3.58 8.40 2.89
CA VAL A 57 4.73 8.75 2.01
C VAL A 57 5.63 7.52 1.78
N PRO A 58 5.87 7.09 0.52
CA PRO A 58 6.56 5.82 0.22
C PRO A 58 8.08 5.86 0.45
N LEU A 59 8.72 7.01 0.22
CA LEU A 59 10.15 7.24 0.39
C LEU A 59 10.41 8.52 1.18
N ARG A 60 11.37 8.49 2.09
CA ARG A 60 11.87 9.68 2.80
C ARG A 60 13.36 9.86 2.54
N LEU A 61 13.75 11.08 2.22
CA LEU A 61 15.14 11.47 2.03
C LEU A 61 15.63 12.20 3.28
N GLU A 62 16.65 11.67 3.94
CA GLU A 62 17.27 12.20 5.15
C GLU A 62 18.67 12.74 4.79
N ILE A 63 18.93 14.01 5.10
CA ILE A 63 20.21 14.68 4.79
C ILE A 63 20.81 15.21 6.10
N GLY A 64 21.89 14.59 6.57
CA GLY A 64 22.66 15.04 7.72
C GLY A 64 23.91 15.86 7.33
N PRO A 65 24.58 16.51 8.31
CA PRO A 65 25.80 17.28 8.05
C PRO A 65 26.93 16.46 7.39
N ARG A 66 27.03 15.16 7.72
CA ARG A 66 28.00 14.24 7.11
C ARG A 66 27.65 13.93 5.66
N ASP A 67 26.36 13.77 5.35
CA ASP A 67 25.89 13.44 4.01
C ASP A 67 26.12 14.59 3.02
N VAL A 68 25.92 15.84 3.48
CA VAL A 68 26.25 17.04 2.68
C VAL A 68 27.74 17.08 2.32
N THR A 69 28.61 16.75 3.29
CA THR A 69 30.07 16.70 3.04
C THR A 69 30.41 15.61 2.01
N ASN A 70 29.71 14.49 2.05
CA ASN A 70 29.91 13.35 1.16
C ASN A 70 29.11 13.43 -0.15
N LYS A 71 28.32 14.50 -0.35
CA LYS A 71 27.37 14.64 -1.47
C LYS A 71 26.43 13.44 -1.62
N SER A 72 25.96 12.90 -0.49
CA SER A 72 25.06 11.75 -0.43
C SER A 72 23.76 12.05 0.31
N VAL A 73 22.80 11.14 0.24
CA VAL A 73 21.53 11.17 0.98
C VAL A 73 21.21 9.77 1.51
N VAL A 74 20.50 9.72 2.63
CA VAL A 74 19.96 8.47 3.17
C VAL A 74 18.50 8.35 2.75
N VAL A 75 18.11 7.20 2.19
CA VAL A 75 16.75 6.95 1.71
C VAL A 75 16.09 5.90 2.57
N SER A 76 14.97 6.28 3.21
CA SER A 76 14.18 5.41 4.07
C SER A 76 12.87 5.00 3.37
N ARG A 77 12.64 3.69 3.21
CA ARG A 77 11.40 3.12 2.67
C ARG A 77 10.31 3.02 3.72
N ARG A 78 9.05 3.26 3.34
CA ARG A 78 7.90 3.06 4.23
C ARG A 78 7.53 1.60 4.43
N THR A 79 7.61 0.81 3.37
CA THR A 79 7.18 -0.60 3.33
C THR A 79 8.08 -1.52 4.16
N VAL A 80 9.34 -1.13 4.34
CA VAL A 80 10.34 -1.87 5.14
C VAL A 80 10.82 -0.95 6.27
N PRO A 81 10.25 -1.04 7.49
CA PRO A 81 10.67 -0.19 8.60
C PRO A 81 12.05 -0.59 9.13
N GLY A 82 12.70 0.35 9.84
CA GLY A 82 13.99 0.13 10.49
C GLY A 82 15.18 0.18 9.53
N LYS A 83 16.34 -0.31 9.99
CA LYS A 83 17.62 -0.21 9.27
C LYS A 83 17.61 -0.92 7.92
N ALA A 84 16.84 -2.00 7.76
CA ALA A 84 16.75 -2.77 6.53
C ALA A 84 16.12 -2.01 5.36
N GLY A 85 15.27 -1.01 5.64
CA GLY A 85 14.68 -0.14 4.62
C GLY A 85 15.44 1.15 4.39
N LYS A 86 16.62 1.32 5.03
CA LYS A 86 17.48 2.49 4.83
C LYS A 86 18.61 2.17 3.86
N GLU A 87 18.70 2.93 2.78
CA GLU A 87 19.82 2.92 1.86
C GLU A 87 20.69 4.15 2.13
N PHE A 88 21.98 3.92 2.42
CA PHE A 88 22.94 4.98 2.76
C PHE A 88 23.83 5.28 1.56
N GLY A 89 24.28 6.53 1.43
CA GLY A 89 25.26 6.88 0.41
C GLY A 89 24.69 7.07 -1.00
N VAL A 90 23.38 7.26 -1.15
CA VAL A 90 22.78 7.56 -2.46
C VAL A 90 23.28 8.92 -2.91
N SER A 91 23.78 9.01 -4.14
CA SER A 91 24.36 10.26 -4.68
C SER A 91 23.33 11.40 -4.68
N MET A 92 23.74 12.61 -4.29
CA MET A 92 22.95 13.83 -4.45
C MET A 92 23.01 14.44 -5.85
N GLU A 93 23.81 13.86 -6.76
CA GLU A 93 23.85 14.30 -8.14
C GLU A 93 22.46 14.14 -8.77
N ALA A 94 21.96 15.23 -9.38
CA ALA A 94 20.54 15.37 -9.69
C ALA A 94 20.01 14.27 -10.60
N SER A 95 20.73 13.91 -11.66
CA SER A 95 20.27 12.88 -12.60
C SER A 95 20.26 11.49 -11.95
N THR A 96 21.30 11.14 -11.18
CA THR A 96 21.38 9.89 -10.43
C THR A 96 20.27 9.79 -9.39
N LEU A 97 20.06 10.85 -8.60
CA LEU A 97 19.05 10.85 -7.54
C LEU A 97 17.64 10.75 -8.11
N VAL A 98 17.33 11.49 -9.18
CA VAL A 98 16.00 11.44 -9.83
C VAL A 98 15.73 10.04 -10.40
N ASN A 99 16.70 9.45 -11.09
CA ASN A 99 16.54 8.10 -11.65
C ASN A 99 16.41 7.04 -10.55
N TYR A 100 17.18 7.17 -9.47
CA TYR A 100 17.07 6.31 -8.29
C TYR A 100 15.68 6.42 -7.64
N VAL A 101 15.17 7.62 -7.42
CA VAL A 101 13.86 7.82 -6.80
C VAL A 101 12.75 7.24 -7.69
N LYS A 102 12.79 7.48 -9.01
CA LYS A 102 11.81 6.92 -9.96
C LYS A 102 11.78 5.40 -9.92
N SER A 103 12.93 4.75 -10.05
CA SER A 103 13.01 3.29 -10.04
C SER A 103 12.55 2.69 -8.71
N ARG A 104 12.85 3.34 -7.58
CA ARG A 104 12.38 2.90 -6.27
C ARG A 104 10.87 3.06 -6.09
N LEU A 105 10.25 4.09 -6.65
CA LEU A 105 8.80 4.25 -6.61
C LEU A 105 8.10 3.18 -7.46
N GLU A 106 8.62 2.87 -8.65
CA GLU A 106 8.14 1.78 -9.49
C GLU A 106 8.23 0.44 -8.76
N GLU A 107 9.39 0.13 -8.17
CA GLU A 107 9.59 -1.10 -7.39
C GLU A 107 8.60 -1.20 -6.21
N ILE A 108 8.39 -0.10 -5.48
CA ILE A 108 7.43 -0.08 -4.36
C ILE A 108 6.01 -0.35 -4.86
N GLN A 109 5.62 0.25 -5.98
CA GLN A 109 4.30 0.05 -6.57
C GLN A 109 4.11 -1.42 -6.97
N ASP A 110 5.09 -2.02 -7.65
CA ASP A 110 5.02 -3.40 -8.11
C ASP A 110 4.92 -4.38 -6.92
N VAL A 111 5.74 -4.20 -5.90
CA VAL A 111 5.73 -5.06 -4.70
C VAL A 111 4.39 -4.97 -3.97
N LEU A 112 3.82 -3.77 -3.82
CA LEU A 112 2.53 -3.60 -3.17
C LEU A 112 1.39 -4.20 -3.99
N LEU A 113 1.42 -4.03 -5.31
CA LEU A 113 0.45 -4.63 -6.22
C LEU A 113 0.50 -6.16 -6.16
N GLN A 114 1.69 -6.76 -6.25
CA GLN A 114 1.86 -8.21 -6.18
C GLN A 114 1.42 -8.78 -4.84
N ARG A 115 1.71 -8.08 -3.74
CA ARG A 115 1.23 -8.45 -2.41
C ARG A 115 -0.29 -8.41 -2.32
N ALA A 116 -0.93 -7.38 -2.89
CA ALA A 116 -2.38 -7.25 -2.89
C ALA A 116 -3.06 -8.31 -3.75
N ILE A 117 -2.51 -8.61 -4.93
CA ILE A 117 -2.96 -9.70 -5.82
C ILE A 117 -2.87 -11.04 -5.08
N SER A 118 -1.70 -11.35 -4.52
CA SER A 118 -1.49 -12.61 -3.79
C SER A 118 -2.44 -12.74 -2.60
N PHE A 119 -2.64 -11.66 -1.84
CA PHE A 119 -3.59 -11.64 -0.74
C PHE A 119 -5.02 -11.88 -1.23
N ARG A 120 -5.47 -11.16 -2.26
CA ARG A 120 -6.79 -11.36 -2.88
C ARG A 120 -6.99 -12.81 -3.32
N ASP A 121 -6.05 -13.34 -4.10
CA ASP A 121 -6.17 -14.67 -4.70
C ASP A 121 -6.13 -15.78 -3.64
N SER A 122 -5.29 -15.65 -2.61
CA SER A 122 -5.26 -16.58 -1.48
C SER A 122 -6.52 -16.56 -0.60
N ASN A 123 -7.33 -15.50 -0.69
CA ASN A 123 -8.59 -15.36 0.05
C ASN A 123 -9.82 -15.69 -0.81
N ILE A 124 -9.66 -15.96 -2.11
CA ILE A 124 -10.75 -16.45 -2.96
C ILE A 124 -10.66 -17.98 -2.99
N VAL A 125 -11.74 -18.65 -2.59
CA VAL A 125 -11.84 -20.11 -2.54
C VAL A 125 -12.90 -20.58 -3.51
N ASP A 126 -12.56 -21.58 -4.34
CA ASP A 126 -13.53 -22.24 -5.20
C ASP A 126 -14.45 -23.15 -4.39
N VAL A 127 -15.76 -23.01 -4.60
CA VAL A 127 -16.80 -23.77 -3.92
C VAL A 127 -17.71 -24.47 -4.92
N SER A 128 -18.09 -25.70 -4.58
CA SER A 128 -18.95 -26.57 -5.39
C SER A 128 -20.29 -26.88 -4.71
N SER A 129 -20.41 -26.57 -3.41
CA SER A 129 -21.62 -26.80 -2.63
C SER A 129 -21.98 -25.60 -1.76
N TYR A 130 -23.27 -25.50 -1.39
CA TYR A 130 -23.72 -24.49 -0.44
C TYR A 130 -23.10 -24.65 0.97
N GLY A 131 -22.67 -25.87 1.33
CA GLY A 131 -21.93 -26.12 2.56
C GLY A 131 -20.57 -25.42 2.56
N GLU A 132 -19.78 -25.64 1.50
CA GLU A 132 -18.47 -25.00 1.30
C GLU A 132 -18.58 -23.47 1.26
N LEU A 133 -19.64 -22.92 0.66
CA LEU A 133 -19.88 -21.49 0.68
C LEU A 133 -20.02 -20.98 2.14
N LYS A 134 -20.81 -21.65 2.97
CA LYS A 134 -21.00 -21.24 4.37
C LYS A 134 -19.69 -21.28 5.15
N GLU A 135 -18.88 -22.31 4.94
CA GLU A 135 -17.58 -22.47 5.57
C GLU A 135 -16.61 -21.35 5.15
N ALA A 136 -16.46 -21.10 3.84
CA ALA A 136 -15.61 -20.04 3.34
C ALA A 136 -16.00 -18.65 3.89
N ILE A 137 -17.31 -18.36 3.95
CA ILE A 137 -17.82 -17.09 4.49
C ILE A 137 -17.64 -17.00 6.02
N ALA A 138 -17.72 -18.11 6.74
CA ALA A 138 -17.46 -18.16 8.19
C ALA A 138 -15.98 -17.89 8.49
N GLU A 139 -15.07 -18.38 7.64
CA GLU A 139 -13.62 -18.11 7.71
C GLU A 139 -13.24 -16.68 7.28
N GLY A 140 -14.19 -15.88 6.80
CA GLY A 140 -13.94 -14.52 6.31
C GLY A 140 -13.32 -14.48 4.90
N LYS A 141 -13.34 -15.59 4.17
CA LYS A 141 -12.88 -15.68 2.78
C LYS A 141 -13.99 -15.32 1.80
N TRP A 142 -13.60 -15.22 0.53
CA TRP A 142 -14.51 -14.99 -0.59
C TRP A 142 -14.78 -16.32 -1.28
N ALA A 143 -16.03 -16.65 -1.51
CA ALA A 143 -16.43 -17.89 -2.16
C ALA A 143 -16.67 -17.64 -3.65
N ARG A 144 -15.97 -18.36 -4.53
CA ARG A 144 -16.17 -18.34 -5.99
C ARG A 144 -16.79 -19.65 -6.42
N GLY A 145 -17.91 -19.61 -7.12
CA GLY A 145 -18.52 -20.85 -7.58
C GLY A 145 -19.59 -20.64 -8.65
N PRO A 146 -19.99 -21.68 -9.37
CA PRO A 146 -21.01 -21.58 -10.40
C PRO A 146 -22.35 -21.15 -9.81
N TRP A 147 -23.00 -20.18 -10.43
CA TRP A 147 -24.24 -19.62 -9.92
C TRP A 147 -25.24 -19.33 -11.04
N SER A 148 -26.45 -19.86 -10.89
CA SER A 148 -27.60 -19.60 -11.77
C SER A 148 -28.92 -19.50 -11.01
N ALA A 149 -28.86 -19.19 -9.71
CA ALA A 149 -30.04 -19.16 -8.85
C ALA A 149 -30.77 -17.80 -8.91
N SER A 150 -32.03 -17.79 -8.45
CA SER A 150 -32.89 -16.60 -8.49
C SER A 150 -32.59 -15.63 -7.36
N ALA A 151 -33.15 -14.42 -7.45
CA ALA A 151 -33.08 -13.42 -6.39
C ALA A 151 -33.61 -13.93 -5.02
N ALA A 152 -34.53 -14.89 -5.01
CA ALA A 152 -35.02 -15.51 -3.78
C ALA A 152 -33.94 -16.34 -3.08
N GLU A 153 -33.14 -17.08 -3.85
CA GLU A 153 -32.02 -17.87 -3.33
C GLU A 153 -30.86 -16.96 -2.90
N GLU A 154 -30.60 -15.88 -3.63
CA GLU A 154 -29.62 -14.88 -3.20
C GLU A 154 -30.01 -14.26 -1.86
N LEU A 155 -31.30 -13.94 -1.67
CA LEU A 155 -31.80 -13.42 -0.39
C LEU A 155 -31.64 -14.46 0.74
N LYS A 156 -31.78 -15.75 0.43
CA LYS A 156 -31.54 -16.83 1.40
C LYS A 156 -30.07 -16.90 1.80
N VAL A 157 -29.15 -16.86 0.83
CA VAL A 157 -27.69 -16.78 1.09
C VAL A 157 -27.39 -15.60 2.00
N LYS A 158 -27.95 -14.41 1.70
CA LYS A 158 -27.77 -13.21 2.52
C LYS A 158 -28.29 -13.37 3.94
N LYS A 159 -29.47 -13.95 4.12
CA LYS A 159 -30.07 -14.17 5.46
C LYS A 159 -29.27 -15.15 6.30
N GLU A 160 -28.75 -16.21 5.69
CA GLU A 160 -28.07 -17.29 6.41
C GLU A 160 -26.57 -17.01 6.65
N THR A 161 -25.92 -16.28 5.74
CA THR A 161 -24.45 -16.11 5.75
C THR A 161 -23.99 -14.66 5.88
N SER A 162 -24.91 -13.70 5.73
CA SER A 162 -24.61 -12.27 5.54
C SER A 162 -23.75 -11.95 4.32
N ALA A 163 -23.48 -12.92 3.44
CA ALA A 163 -22.80 -12.70 2.18
C ALA A 163 -23.78 -12.27 1.08
N THR A 164 -23.31 -11.43 0.18
CA THR A 164 -24.03 -11.05 -1.04
C THR A 164 -23.22 -11.42 -2.27
N LEU A 165 -23.89 -11.55 -3.42
CA LEU A 165 -23.21 -11.64 -4.70
C LEU A 165 -22.44 -10.33 -4.93
N ARG A 166 -21.15 -10.42 -5.24
CA ARG A 166 -20.27 -9.25 -5.44
C ARG A 166 -20.14 -8.93 -6.91
N CYS A 167 -19.79 -9.92 -7.71
CA CYS A 167 -19.69 -9.81 -9.15
C CYS A 167 -19.65 -11.19 -9.82
N PHE A 168 -19.90 -11.18 -11.12
CA PHE A 168 -19.47 -12.22 -12.05
C PHE A 168 -18.13 -11.76 -12.64
N PRO A 169 -17.02 -12.48 -12.42
CA PRO A 169 -15.73 -12.13 -13.02
C PRO A 169 -15.83 -12.10 -14.55
N PHE A 170 -15.10 -11.18 -15.20
CA PHE A 170 -15.08 -11.16 -16.67
C PHE A 170 -14.38 -12.39 -17.26
N GLU A 171 -13.33 -12.87 -16.60
CA GLU A 171 -12.67 -14.13 -16.93
C GLU A 171 -13.45 -15.29 -16.31
N GLN A 172 -14.19 -16.00 -17.15
CA GLN A 172 -15.02 -17.12 -16.78
C GLN A 172 -14.32 -18.45 -17.11
N PRO A 173 -14.24 -19.41 -16.17
CA PRO A 173 -13.66 -20.71 -16.48
C PRO A 173 -14.52 -21.44 -17.51
N GLU A 174 -13.88 -22.17 -18.43
CA GLU A 174 -14.57 -22.99 -19.42
C GLU A 174 -15.16 -24.27 -18.79
N GLY A 175 -16.14 -24.86 -19.49
CA GLY A 175 -16.73 -26.14 -19.12
C GLY A 175 -18.13 -26.06 -18.50
N ASP A 176 -18.76 -27.23 -18.41
CA ASP A 176 -20.09 -27.41 -17.83
C ASP A 176 -20.05 -27.14 -16.33
N LYS A 177 -20.88 -26.23 -15.87
CA LYS A 177 -20.96 -25.86 -14.46
C LYS A 177 -22.32 -26.18 -13.89
N LYS A 178 -22.35 -26.62 -12.62
CA LYS A 178 -23.59 -26.83 -11.87
C LYS A 178 -23.64 -25.85 -10.72
N CYS A 179 -24.74 -25.12 -10.63
CA CYS A 179 -24.98 -24.15 -9.57
C CYS A 179 -24.83 -24.82 -8.20
N PHE A 180 -23.94 -24.29 -7.35
CA PHE A 180 -23.65 -24.88 -6.04
C PHE A 180 -24.87 -24.89 -5.08
N MET A 181 -25.89 -24.09 -5.38
CA MET A 181 -27.12 -23.95 -4.59
C MET A 181 -28.25 -24.83 -5.10
N THR A 182 -28.48 -24.86 -6.41
CA THR A 182 -29.67 -25.49 -7.03
C THR A 182 -29.36 -26.78 -7.78
N GLY A 183 -28.09 -27.06 -8.09
CA GLY A 183 -27.65 -28.17 -8.93
C GLY A 183 -27.98 -28.03 -10.42
N LYS A 184 -28.66 -26.95 -10.83
CA LYS A 184 -28.99 -26.66 -12.23
C LYS A 184 -27.74 -26.24 -13.01
N PRO A 185 -27.74 -26.37 -14.34
CA PRO A 185 -26.68 -25.80 -15.18
C PRO A 185 -26.47 -24.31 -14.88
N ALA A 186 -25.21 -23.89 -14.86
CA ALA A 186 -24.81 -22.50 -14.68
C ALA A 186 -23.82 -22.11 -15.78
N GLU A 187 -24.03 -20.94 -16.37
CA GLU A 187 -23.18 -20.42 -17.44
C GLU A 187 -21.93 -19.73 -16.86
N GLU A 188 -22.10 -19.07 -15.71
CA GLU A 188 -21.09 -18.22 -15.08
C GLU A 188 -20.77 -18.65 -13.64
N VAL A 189 -19.58 -18.26 -13.19
CA VAL A 189 -19.19 -18.26 -11.77
C VAL A 189 -19.40 -16.88 -11.18
N ALA A 190 -19.87 -16.86 -9.94
CA ALA A 190 -20.06 -15.66 -9.15
C ALA A 190 -19.14 -15.68 -7.93
N ILE A 191 -18.77 -14.48 -7.44
CA ILE A 191 -18.07 -14.30 -6.18
C ILE A 191 -19.06 -13.83 -5.11
N PHE A 192 -19.08 -14.51 -3.98
CA PHE A 192 -19.82 -14.17 -2.77
C PHE A 192 -18.87 -13.77 -1.65
N ALA A 193 -19.21 -12.70 -0.93
CA ALA A 193 -18.47 -12.26 0.25
C ALA A 193 -19.38 -11.45 1.18
N LYS A 194 -18.98 -11.32 2.45
CA LYS A 194 -19.60 -10.35 3.37
C LYS A 194 -19.35 -8.94 2.87
N SER A 195 -20.38 -8.10 2.90
CA SER A 195 -20.25 -6.67 2.62
C SER A 195 -19.80 -5.92 3.88
N TYR A 196 -19.05 -4.84 3.67
CA TYR A 196 -18.76 -3.84 4.70
C TYR A 196 -20.04 -3.14 5.18
#